data_AF-W9VAT0-F1
#
_entry.id   AF-W9VAT0-F1
#
_cell.length_a   1.000
_cell.length_b   1.000
_cell.length_c   1.000
_cell.angle_alpha   90.00
_cell.angle_beta   90.00
_cell.angle_gamma   90.00
#
_symmetry.space_group_name_H-M   'P 1'
#
loop_
_entity.id
_entity.type
_entity.pdbx_description
1 polymer ?
#
loop_
_entity_poly.entity_id
_entity_poly.type
_entity_poly.pdbx_seq_one_letter_code
_entity_poly.pdbx_strand_id
1 'polypeptide(L)'
;MKAKSKRIEARVKPDTLVLVQRAAELQGSSVSEFVVAAAETAARRTLEEASTVRLSVEDQRRFVELLLNPPQPTPALARARAAHEALIGQP
;
A
#
# COMPACT_ATOMS: atom_id res chain seq x y z
N MET A 1 10.91 -14.55 -22.79
CA MET A 1 11.97 -14.46 -21.76
C MET A 1 11.46 -15.17 -20.50
N LYS A 2 12.11 -16.22 -20.00
CA LYS A 2 11.71 -16.87 -18.74
C LYS A 2 11.91 -15.88 -17.59
N ALA A 3 10.85 -15.53 -16.87
CA ALA A 3 10.96 -14.70 -15.67
C ALA A 3 11.83 -15.42 -14.62
N LYS A 4 12.77 -14.69 -14.01
CA LYS A 4 13.68 -15.24 -13.00
C LYS A 4 12.92 -15.37 -11.68
N SER A 5 12.61 -16.59 -11.26
CA SER A 5 11.90 -16.84 -9.98
C SER A 5 12.80 -16.50 -8.79
N LYS A 6 12.21 -15.96 -7.73
CA LYS A 6 12.85 -15.72 -6.42
C LYS A 6 12.21 -16.64 -5.39
N ARG A 7 13.01 -17.14 -4.43
CA ARG A 7 12.54 -18.04 -3.37
C ARG A 7 12.31 -17.26 -2.08
N ILE A 8 11.17 -17.51 -1.44
CA ILE A 8 10.86 -17.04 -0.08
C ILE A 8 11.07 -18.24 0.85
N GLU A 9 11.86 -18.06 1.91
CA GLU A 9 12.14 -19.10 2.90
C GLU A 9 11.64 -18.64 4.27
N ALA A 10 10.74 -19.40 4.87
CA ALA A 10 10.19 -19.13 6.19
C ALA A 10 10.03 -20.44 6.96
N ARG A 11 10.36 -20.40 8.26
CA ARG A 11 10.05 -21.50 9.18
C ARG A 11 8.65 -21.30 9.74
N VAL A 12 7.83 -22.33 9.69
CA VAL A 12 6.48 -22.33 10.24
C VAL A 12 6.37 -23.34 11.38
N LYS A 13 5.46 -23.09 12.31
CA LYS A 13 5.11 -24.07 13.35
C LYS A 13 4.38 -25.27 12.70
N PRO A 14 4.49 -26.48 13.27
CA PRO A 14 3.77 -27.65 12.74
C PRO A 14 2.27 -27.42 12.58
N ASP A 15 1.62 -26.81 13.57
CA ASP A 15 0.17 -26.53 13.52
C ASP A 15 -0.21 -25.56 12.39
N THR A 16 0.67 -24.60 12.10
CA THR A 16 0.50 -23.68 10.97
C THR A 16 0.55 -24.43 9.64
N LEU A 17 1.46 -25.40 9.50
CA LEU A 17 1.54 -26.20 8.29
C LEU A 17 0.25 -27.02 8.07
N VAL A 18 -0.30 -27.62 9.12
CA VAL A 18 -1.57 -28.38 9.05
C VAL A 18 -2.73 -27.48 8.61
N LEU A 19 -2.81 -26.26 9.17
CA LEU A 19 -3.83 -25.28 8.77
C LEU A 19 -3.71 -24.89 7.29
N VAL A 20 -2.50 -24.58 6.83
CA VAL A 20 -2.23 -24.17 5.45
C VAL A 20 -2.54 -25.31 4.48
N GLN A 21 -2.13 -26.54 4.81
CA GLN A 21 -2.39 -27.73 4.00
C GLN A 21 -3.89 -27.92 3.79
N ARG A 22 -4.68 -27.85 4.86
CA ARG A 22 -6.14 -28.00 4.78
C ARG A 22 -6.80 -26.87 3.99
N ALA A 23 -6.32 -25.64 4.12
CA ALA A 23 -6.84 -24.51 3.36
C ALA A 23 -6.53 -24.65 1.85
N ALA A 24 -5.32 -25.08 1.51
CA ALA A 24 -4.92 -25.35 0.13
C ALA A 24 -5.77 -26.46 -0.50
N GLU A 25 -6.01 -27.56 0.24
CA GLU A 25 -6.89 -28.66 -0.19
C GLU A 25 -8.31 -28.18 -0.49
N LEU A 26 -8.90 -27.36 0.39
CA LEU A 26 -10.25 -26.80 0.18
C LEU A 26 -10.32 -25.89 -1.06
N GLN A 27 -9.23 -25.21 -1.40
CA GLN A 27 -9.14 -24.35 -2.57
C GLN A 27 -8.72 -25.11 -3.85
N GLY A 28 -8.39 -26.40 -3.74
CA GLY A 28 -7.92 -27.21 -4.87
C GLY A 28 -6.54 -26.79 -5.39
N SER A 29 -5.68 -26.26 -4.53
CA SER A 29 -4.33 -25.80 -4.88
C SER A 29 -3.25 -26.52 -4.07
N SER A 30 -2.01 -26.46 -4.55
CA SER A 30 -0.87 -26.91 -3.74
C SER A 30 -0.57 -25.95 -2.59
N VAL A 31 0.09 -26.43 -1.53
CA VAL A 31 0.54 -25.57 -0.41
C VAL A 31 1.36 -24.39 -0.91
N SER A 32 2.27 -24.62 -1.85
CA SER A 32 3.12 -23.57 -2.41
C SER A 32 2.31 -22.49 -3.12
N GLU A 33 1.34 -22.90 -3.97
CA GLU A 33 0.46 -21.95 -4.67
C GLU A 33 -0.43 -21.18 -3.70
N PHE A 34 -1.00 -21.87 -2.72
CA PHE A 34 -1.81 -21.25 -1.67
C PHE A 34 -1.01 -20.20 -0.90
N VAL A 35 0.21 -20.54 -0.46
CA VAL A 35 1.07 -19.61 0.30
C VAL A 35 1.46 -18.39 -0.53
N VAL A 36 1.80 -18.59 -1.81
CA VAL A 36 2.12 -17.47 -2.72
C VAL A 36 0.91 -16.55 -2.90
N ALA A 37 -0.28 -17.12 -3.17
CA ALA A 37 -1.51 -16.35 -3.35
C ALA A 37 -1.93 -15.60 -2.07
N ALA A 38 -1.82 -16.26 -0.91
CA ALA A 38 -2.11 -15.65 0.38
C ALA A 38 -1.13 -14.50 0.69
N ALA A 39 0.16 -14.70 0.43
CA ALA A 39 1.18 -13.67 0.61
C ALA A 39 0.94 -12.47 -0.31
N GLU A 40 0.60 -12.69 -1.59
CA GLU A 40 0.26 -11.61 -2.51
C GLU A 40 -0.98 -10.83 -2.06
N THR A 41 -2.02 -11.54 -1.65
CA THR A 41 -3.27 -10.93 -1.15
C THR A 41 -2.99 -10.06 0.08
N ALA A 42 -2.22 -10.57 1.04
CA ALA A 42 -1.85 -9.83 2.24
C ALA A 42 -0.98 -8.61 1.94
N ALA A 43 -0.01 -8.76 1.02
CA ALA A 43 0.86 -7.65 0.60
C ALA A 43 0.05 -6.53 -0.08
N ARG A 44 -0.82 -6.90 -1.03
CA ARG A 44 -1.69 -5.95 -1.74
C ARG A 44 -2.59 -5.18 -0.76
N ARG A 45 -3.26 -5.90 0.14
CA ARG A 45 -4.10 -5.29 1.18
C ARG A 45 -3.32 -4.33 2.07
N THR A 46 -2.11 -4.72 2.50
CA THR A 46 -1.25 -3.84 3.32
C THR A 46 -0.87 -2.56 2.58
N LEU A 47 -0.53 -2.65 1.29
CA LEU A 47 -0.20 -1.49 0.47
C LEU A 47 -1.40 -0.57 0.23
N GLU A 48 -2.57 -1.16 -0.04
CA GLU A 48 -3.82 -0.40 -0.20
C GLU A 48 -4.21 0.31 1.10
N GLU A 49 -4.14 -0.37 2.24
CA GLU A 49 -4.44 0.21 3.54
C GLU A 49 -3.45 1.32 3.91
N ALA A 50 -2.16 1.17 3.59
CA ALA A 50 -1.15 2.19 3.85
C ALA A 50 -1.27 3.42 2.94
N SER A 51 -1.80 3.26 1.72
CA SER A 51 -1.96 4.34 0.73
C SER A 51 -3.32 5.03 0.78
N THR A 52 -4.31 4.44 1.44
CA THR A 52 -5.66 4.99 1.53
C THR A 52 -5.77 6.03 2.65
N VAL A 53 -6.00 7.29 2.30
CA VAL A 53 -6.40 8.32 3.26
C VAL A 53 -7.91 8.19 3.53
N ARG A 54 -8.26 7.70 4.72
CA ARG A 54 -9.67 7.61 5.16
C ARG A 54 -10.07 8.92 5.83
N LEU A 55 -10.99 9.65 5.20
CA LEU A 55 -11.53 10.91 5.70
C LEU A 55 -12.90 10.69 6.34
N SER A 56 -13.20 11.41 7.43
CA SER A 56 -14.55 11.51 7.97
C SER A 56 -15.49 12.15 6.94
N VAL A 57 -16.82 12.01 7.11
CA VAL A 57 -17.78 12.67 6.19
C VAL A 57 -17.60 14.19 6.18
N GLU A 58 -17.25 14.78 7.32
CA GLU A 58 -16.95 16.21 7.43
C GLU A 58 -15.68 16.59 6.65
N ASP A 59 -14.60 15.82 6.83
CA ASP A 59 -13.34 16.05 6.12
C ASP A 59 -13.47 15.82 4.61
N GLN A 60 -14.31 14.87 4.17
CA GLN A 60 -14.60 14.65 2.75
C GLN A 60 -15.25 15.89 2.13
N ARG A 61 -16.24 16.48 2.81
CA ARG A 61 -16.91 17.71 2.33
C ARG A 61 -15.91 18.86 2.24
N ARG A 62 -15.12 19.06 3.30
CA ARG A 62 -14.10 20.10 3.34
C ARG A 62 -13.03 19.90 2.26
N PHE A 63 -12.60 18.65 2.03
CA PHE A 63 -11.64 18.31 1.01
C PHE A 63 -12.16 18.64 -0.40
N VAL A 64 -13.40 18.24 -0.71
CA VAL A 64 -14.04 18.56 -1.99
C VAL A 64 -14.23 20.07 -2.15
N GLU A 65 -14.64 20.78 -1.11
CA GLU A 65 -14.77 22.24 -1.14
C GLU A 65 -13.43 22.92 -1.45
N LEU A 66 -12.32 22.46 -0.87
CA LEU A 66 -10.98 22.97 -1.15
C LEU A 66 -10.50 22.65 -2.58
N LEU A 67 -10.96 21.55 -3.18
CA LEU A 67 -10.66 21.23 -4.58
C LEU A 67 -11.44 22.11 -5.56
N LEU A 68 -12.71 22.38 -5.25
CA LEU A 68 -13.59 23.21 -6.08
C LEU A 68 -13.29 24.71 -5.93
N ASN A 69 -12.91 25.13 -4.73
CA ASN A 69 -12.63 26.52 -4.38
C ASN A 69 -11.24 26.61 -3.72
N PRO A 70 -10.15 26.45 -4.49
CA PRO A 70 -8.81 26.45 -3.94
C PRO A 70 -8.48 27.84 -3.35
N PRO A 71 -8.08 27.92 -2.06
CA PRO A 71 -7.68 29.18 -1.45
C PRO A 71 -6.35 29.65 -2.00
N GLN A 72 -6.10 30.96 -1.94
CA GLN A 72 -4.81 31.53 -2.32
C GLN A 72 -3.70 31.02 -1.38
N PRO A 73 -2.48 30.73 -1.89
CA PRO A 73 -1.35 30.35 -1.06
C PRO A 73 -1.09 31.37 0.04
N THR A 74 -0.82 30.89 1.26
CA THR A 74 -0.46 31.79 2.35
C THR A 74 0.94 32.38 2.12
N PRO A 75 1.24 33.57 2.68
CA PRO A 75 2.60 34.14 2.60
C PRO A 75 3.69 33.20 3.15
N ALA A 76 3.36 32.33 4.12
CA ALA A 76 4.26 31.31 4.62
C ALA A 76 4.54 30.22 3.56
N LEU A 77 3.51 29.77 2.85
CA LEU A 77 3.66 28.77 1.78
C LEU A 77 4.49 29.32 0.60
N ALA A 78 4.29 30.59 0.24
CA ALA A 78 5.10 31.25 -0.79
C ALA A 78 6.59 31.31 -0.41
N ARG A 79 6.90 31.67 0.85
CA ARG A 79 8.28 31.67 1.36
C ARG A 79 8.90 30.26 1.37
N ALA A 80 8.14 29.25 1.79
CA ALA A 80 8.60 27.85 1.78
C ALA A 80 8.92 27.36 0.36
N ARG A 81 8.10 27.74 -0.63
CA ARG A 81 8.36 27.44 -2.04
C ARG A 81 9.66 28.08 -2.55
N ALA A 82 9.87 29.36 -2.27
CA ALA A 82 11.10 30.06 -2.66
C ALA A 82 12.36 29.45 -2.01
N ALA A 83 12.26 29.06 -0.73
CA ALA A 83 13.35 28.38 -0.03
C ALA A 83 13.67 27.00 -0.63
N HIS A 84 12.64 26.24 -1.02
CA HIS A 84 12.81 24.93 -1.67
C HIS A 84 13.51 25.06 -3.03
N GLU A 85 13.13 26.04 -3.84
CA GLU A 85 13.75 26.30 -5.15
C GLU A 85 15.22 26.69 -5.02
N ALA A 86 15.56 27.48 -4.00
CA ALA A 86 16.95 27.84 -3.71
C ALA A 86 17.81 26.66 -3.21
N LEU A 87 17.20 25.71 -2.49
CA LEU A 87 17.91 24.58 -1.88
C LEU A 87 18.14 23.41 -2.86
N ILE A 88 17.13 23.08 -3.67
CA ILE A 88 17.18 21.89 -4.52
C ILE A 88 17.80 22.19 -5.89
N GLY A 89 17.81 23.46 -6.30
CA GLY A 89 18.11 23.81 -7.69
C GLY A 89 16.98 23.30 -8.59
N GLN A 90 16.45 24.13 -9.47
CA GLN A 90 15.47 23.63 -10.43
C GLN A 90 16.13 22.52 -11.29
N PRO A 91 15.38 21.50 -11.76
CA PRO A 91 15.84 20.67 -12.86
C PRO A 91 16.17 21.50 -14.11
#